data_AF-A0ABC8UM40-F1
#
_entry.id   AF-A0ABC8UM40-F1
#
_cell.length_a   1.000
_cell.length_b   1.000
_cell.length_c   1.000
_cell.angle_alpha   90.00
_cell.angle_beta   90.00
_cell.angle_gamma   90.00
#
_symmetry.space_group_name_H-M   'P 1'
#
loop_
_entity.id
_entity.type
_entity.pdbx_description
1 polymer ?
#
loop_
_entity_poly.entity_id
_entity_poly.type
_entity_poly.pdbx_seq_one_letter_code
_entity_poly.pdbx_strand_id
1 'polypeptide(L)'
;MDVRNKDEVILRMKAAVASKQFGQEDILCPLIAEACIQVCPKNPTNFNVDNVRVAKLLGGGLHNCTIVRGMVLKTDAVGSTKRIEKAK
;
A
#
# COMPACT_ATOMS: atom_id res chain seq x y z
N MET A 1 -6.86 13.51 -15.69
CA MET A 1 -6.24 12.33 -15.06
C MET A 1 -7.15 11.91 -13.95
N ASP A 2 -7.63 10.68 -14.01
CA ASP A 2 -8.43 10.10 -12.95
C ASP A 2 -7.51 9.43 -11.94
N VAL A 3 -7.37 10.04 -10.77
CA VAL A 3 -6.53 9.53 -9.66
C VAL A 3 -7.09 8.24 -9.05
N ARG A 4 -8.31 7.83 -9.44
CA ARG A 4 -8.96 6.59 -8.98
C ARG A 4 -8.88 5.47 -10.01
N ASN A 5 -8.46 5.77 -11.23
CA ASN A 5 -8.22 4.75 -12.24
C ASN A 5 -6.84 4.10 -12.01
N LYS A 6 -6.85 2.81 -11.70
CA LYS A 6 -5.64 2.03 -11.38
C LYS A 6 -4.63 2.04 -12.52
N ASP A 7 -5.08 1.90 -13.77
CA ASP A 7 -4.20 1.79 -14.94
C ASP A 7 -3.51 3.12 -15.27
N GLU A 8 -4.25 4.24 -15.18
CA GLU A 8 -3.67 5.58 -15.34
C GLU A 8 -2.60 5.88 -14.27
N VAL A 9 -2.86 5.48 -13.03
CA VAL A 9 -1.94 5.67 -11.90
C VAL A 9 -0.69 4.80 -12.04
N ILE A 10 -0.83 3.52 -12.42
CA ILE A 10 0.28 2.60 -12.69
C ILE A 10 1.20 3.15 -13.77
N LEU A 11 0.62 3.60 -14.89
CA LEU A 11 1.39 4.12 -16.03
C LEU A 11 2.30 5.27 -15.61
N ARG A 12 1.83 6.16 -14.72
CA ARG A 12 2.58 7.33 -14.27
C ARG A 12 3.69 7.00 -13.28
N MET A 13 3.49 6.02 -12.40
CA MET A 13 4.51 5.64 -11.42
C MET A 13 5.58 4.69 -12.00
N LYS A 14 5.30 4.03 -13.13
CA LYS A 14 6.19 3.01 -13.72
C LYS A 14 7.62 3.52 -13.90
N ALA A 15 7.79 4.71 -14.48
CA ALA A 15 9.12 5.30 -14.70
C ALA A 15 9.87 5.57 -13.38
N ALA A 16 9.18 6.10 -12.36
CA ALA A 16 9.77 6.40 -11.07
C ALA A 16 10.21 5.10 -10.35
N VAL A 17 9.36 4.07 -10.37
CA VAL A 17 9.67 2.76 -9.76
C VAL A 17 10.80 2.06 -10.52
N ALA A 18 10.71 1.97 -11.85
CA ALA A 18 11.72 1.31 -12.68
C ALA A 18 13.12 1.95 -12.55
N SER A 19 13.20 3.25 -12.26
CA SER A 19 14.49 3.93 -12.02
C SER A 19 15.26 3.40 -10.80
N LYS A 20 14.60 2.72 -9.87
CA LYS A 20 15.19 2.18 -8.63
C LYS A 20 15.02 0.66 -8.49
N GLN A 21 13.97 0.10 -9.09
CA GLN A 21 13.57 -1.31 -8.98
C GLN A 21 13.23 -1.85 -10.38
N PHE A 22 14.20 -1.77 -11.28
CA PHE A 22 14.05 -2.23 -12.66
C PHE A 22 13.75 -3.75 -12.72
N GLY A 23 12.77 -4.13 -13.52
CA GLY A 23 12.27 -5.50 -13.67
C GLY A 23 11.28 -5.93 -12.58
N GLN A 24 10.97 -5.07 -11.61
CA GLN A 24 10.00 -5.34 -10.54
C GLN A 24 8.81 -4.38 -10.55
N GLU A 25 8.79 -3.42 -11.47
CA GLU A 25 7.76 -2.41 -11.58
C GLU A 25 6.37 -3.00 -11.86
N ASP A 26 6.28 -4.11 -12.59
CA ASP A 26 5.00 -4.74 -12.92
C ASP A 26 4.35 -5.40 -11.69
N ILE A 27 5.13 -5.73 -10.66
CA ILE A 27 4.62 -6.25 -9.37
C ILE A 27 4.39 -5.11 -8.38
N LEU A 28 5.34 -4.16 -8.29
CA LEU A 28 5.28 -3.05 -7.34
C LEU A 28 4.21 -2.01 -7.69
N CYS A 29 4.08 -1.63 -8.96
CA CYS A 29 3.18 -0.53 -9.34
C CYS A 29 1.71 -0.85 -9.03
N PRO A 30 1.17 -2.05 -9.34
CA PRO A 30 -0.19 -2.39 -8.95
C PRO A 30 -0.44 -2.32 -7.44
N LEU A 31 0.55 -2.75 -6.63
CA LEU A 31 0.46 -2.73 -5.17
C LEU A 31 0.46 -1.29 -4.63
N ILE A 32 1.36 -0.45 -5.13
CA ILE A 32 1.48 0.95 -4.72
C ILE A 32 0.24 1.74 -5.16
N ALA A 33 -0.22 1.57 -6.40
CA ALA A 33 -1.39 2.25 -6.94
C ALA A 33 -2.65 1.94 -6.11
N GLU A 34 -2.88 0.67 -5.80
CA GLU A 34 -4.05 0.26 -5.04
C GLU A 34 -4.01 0.77 -3.59
N ALA A 35 -2.85 0.79 -2.94
CA ALA A 35 -2.69 1.39 -1.61
C ALA A 35 -3.01 2.89 -1.62
N CYS A 36 -2.50 3.63 -2.62
CA CYS A 36 -2.76 5.06 -2.76
C CYS A 36 -4.24 5.36 -3.06
N ILE A 37 -4.89 4.57 -3.91
CA ILE A 37 -6.32 4.78 -4.25
C ILE A 37 -7.20 4.55 -3.02
N GLN A 38 -6.89 3.55 -2.18
CA GLN A 38 -7.68 3.22 -0.98
C GLN A 38 -7.67 4.32 0.08
N VAL A 39 -6.57 5.08 0.19
CA VAL A 39 -6.45 6.19 1.16
C VAL A 39 -6.83 7.55 0.56
N CYS A 40 -7.22 7.59 -0.72
CA CYS A 40 -7.52 8.83 -1.42
C CYS A 40 -8.82 9.46 -0.88
N PRO A 41 -8.77 10.71 -0.37
CA PRO A 41 -9.97 11.39 0.12
C PRO A 41 -10.93 11.77 -1.00
N LYS A 42 -12.14 12.25 -0.64
CA LYS A 42 -13.11 12.78 -1.62
C LYS A 42 -12.52 13.90 -2.47
N ASN A 43 -11.72 14.78 -1.85
CA ASN A 43 -10.96 15.80 -2.54
C ASN A 43 -9.50 15.33 -2.70
N PRO A 44 -9.05 15.01 -3.93
CA PRO A 44 -7.70 14.52 -4.19
C PRO A 44 -6.56 15.45 -3.76
N THR A 45 -6.79 16.76 -3.68
CA THR A 45 -5.75 17.73 -3.29
C THR A 45 -5.31 17.56 -1.83
N ASN A 46 -6.16 16.95 -1.01
CA ASN A 46 -5.90 16.74 0.41
C ASN A 46 -5.27 15.36 0.69
N PHE A 47 -4.69 14.73 -0.33
CA PHE A 47 -4.00 13.46 -0.18
C PHE A 47 -2.80 13.61 0.77
N ASN A 48 -2.80 12.83 1.86
CA ASN A 48 -1.69 12.77 2.79
C ASN A 48 -0.87 11.50 2.56
N VAL A 49 0.41 11.67 2.25
CA VAL A 49 1.37 10.57 2.03
C VAL A 49 1.61 9.73 3.29
N ASP A 50 1.45 10.30 4.49
CA ASP A 50 1.64 9.59 5.76
C ASP A 50 0.58 8.51 6.02
N ASN A 51 -0.54 8.57 5.29
CA ASN A 51 -1.59 7.54 5.34
C ASN A 51 -1.18 6.26 4.61
N VAL A 52 -0.14 6.29 3.78
CA VAL A 52 0.44 5.10 3.13
C VAL A 52 1.67 4.67 3.92
N ARG A 53 1.59 3.50 4.56
CA ARG A 53 2.69 2.95 5.38
C ARG A 53 3.16 1.60 4.83
N VAL A 54 4.47 1.34 4.94
CA VAL A 54 5.09 0.08 4.51
C VAL A 54 5.59 -0.68 5.74
N ALA A 55 5.09 -1.90 5.93
CA ALA A 55 5.60 -2.84 6.94
C ALA A 55 6.51 -3.86 6.27
N LYS A 56 7.81 -3.84 6.58
CA LYS A 56 8.78 -4.83 6.08
C LYS A 56 8.78 -6.04 7.00
N LEU A 57 8.39 -7.20 6.46
CA LEU A 57 8.43 -8.49 7.12
C LEU A 57 9.55 -9.33 6.49
N LEU A 58 10.45 -9.86 7.31
CA LEU A 58 11.54 -10.72 6.85
C LEU A 58 11.03 -12.15 6.61
N GLY A 59 11.57 -12.82 5.61
CA GLY A 59 11.23 -14.22 5.29
C GLY A 59 10.25 -14.41 4.12
N GLY A 60 9.79 -13.33 3.48
CA GLY A 60 8.96 -13.36 2.27
C GLY A 60 9.61 -12.65 1.08
N GLY A 61 9.11 -12.92 -0.13
CA GLY A 61 9.48 -12.23 -1.35
C GLY A 61 8.46 -11.16 -1.78
N LEU A 62 8.77 -10.44 -2.86
CA LEU A 62 7.89 -9.40 -3.40
C LEU A 62 6.53 -9.96 -3.86
N HIS A 63 6.51 -11.20 -4.36
CA HIS A 63 5.28 -11.90 -4.77
C HIS A 63 4.37 -12.24 -3.58
N ASN A 64 4.86 -12.19 -2.34
CA ASN A 64 4.05 -12.35 -1.13
C ASN A 64 3.53 -11.01 -0.59
N CYS A 65 3.89 -9.87 -1.21
CA CYS A 65 3.41 -8.58 -0.76
C CYS A 65 1.90 -8.45 -0.97
N THR A 66 1.22 -7.93 0.05
CA THR A 66 -0.22 -7.66 0.02
C THR A 66 -0.52 -6.32 0.66
N ILE A 67 -1.69 -5.78 0.34
CA ILE A 67 -2.18 -4.52 0.88
C ILE A 67 -3.15 -4.82 2.00
N VAL A 68 -2.95 -4.17 3.14
CA VAL A 68 -3.85 -4.26 4.28
C VAL A 68 -4.57 -2.93 4.43
N ARG A 69 -5.91 -2.98 4.45
CA ARG A 69 -6.74 -1.81 4.77
C ARG A 69 -6.73 -1.55 6.27
N GLY A 70 -5.84 -0.67 6.69
CA GLY A 70 -5.68 -0.28 8.09
C GLY A 70 -4.22 -0.16 8.48
N MET A 71 -3.95 -0.22 9.79
CA MET A 71 -2.60 -0.16 10.32
C MET A 71 -2.08 -1.57 10.61
N VAL A 72 -0.83 -1.84 10.23
CA VAL A 72 -0.12 -3.09 10.53
C VAL A 72 0.99 -2.81 11.53
N LEU A 73 1.03 -3.60 12.60
CA LEU A 73 2.12 -3.64 13.57
C LEU A 73 2.91 -4.94 13.37
N LYS A 74 4.24 -4.86 13.47
CA LYS A 74 5.13 -6.02 13.30
C LYS A 74 5.10 -6.96 14.50
N THR A 75 4.78 -6.41 15.67
CA THR A 75 4.69 -7.14 16.93
C THR A 75 3.26 -7.59 17.14
N ASP A 76 3.09 -8.82 17.60
CA ASP A 76 1.80 -9.34 18.01
C ASP A 76 1.35 -8.73 19.35
N ALA A 77 0.06 -8.82 19.67
CA ALA A 77 -0.48 -8.36 20.94
C ALA A 77 0.10 -9.19 22.10
N VAL A 78 0.50 -8.54 23.20
CA VAL A 78 1.03 -9.24 24.39
C VAL A 78 -0.10 -9.92 25.19
N GLY A 79 -1.33 -9.39 25.10
CA GLY A 79 -2.50 -9.94 25.79
C GLY A 79 -3.08 -11.20 25.15
N SER A 80 -4.13 -11.74 25.77
CA SER A 80 -4.84 -12.94 25.31
C SER A 80 -5.78 -12.70 24.12
N THR A 81 -6.27 -11.47 23.95
CA THR A 81 -7.20 -11.12 22.86
C THR A 81 -6.43 -10.72 21.59
N LYS A 82 -6.51 -11.56 20.55
CA LYS A 82 -5.80 -11.35 19.27
C LYS A 82 -6.67 -10.79 18.15
N ARG A 83 -7.98 -11.04 18.19
CA ARG A 83 -8.95 -10.58 17.19
C ARG A 83 -10.16 -10.01 17.89
N ILE A 84 -10.52 -8.78 17.52
CA ILE A 84 -11.71 -8.09 17.99
C ILE A 84 -12.39 -7.47 16.77
N GLU A 85 -13.71 -7.61 16.69
CA GLU A 85 -14.54 -6.94 15.69
C GLU A 85 -15.17 -5.70 16.33
N LYS A 86 -15.18 -4.56 15.62
CA LYS A 86 -15.67 -3.27 16.13
C LYS A 86 -15.00 -2.87 17.47
N ALA A 87 -13.67 -2.87 17.48
CA ALA A 87 -12.88 -2.38 18.61
C ALA A 87 -13.29 -0.93 18.97
N LYS A 88 -13.29 -0.63 20.28
CA LYS A 88 -13.71 0.65 20.84
C LYS A 88 -12.61 1.71 20.75
#